data_AF-A0A1Y1KLU0-F1
#
_entry.id   AF-A0A1Y1KLU0-F1
#
_cell.length_a   1.000
_cell.length_b   1.000
_cell.length_c   1.000
_cell.angle_alpha   90.00
_cell.angle_beta   90.00
_cell.angle_gamma   90.00
#
_symmetry.space_group_name_H-M   'P 1'
#
loop_
_entity.id
_entity.type
_entity.pdbx_description
1 polymer ?
#
loop_
_entity_poly.entity_id
_entity_poly.type
_entity_poly.pdbx_seq_one_letter_code
_entity_poly.pdbx_strand_id
1 'polypeptide(L)'
;ELPMDIPSTEQLIADHKEFMENTQKRQVEVDRICKAKQVKQSATKESRKIPKSKTPIRGSQHDVRETSPDGYGTLGRKQSTEPEFRSPRVKYLWDKWRNVWMLEWERQRVLYDHLAYLKEKERADNFSWDDWRRRFLKFMNHKKSRLTDLFRKMDKDNNGLIPRDEFIDGIIRTKFDTSRLEMKAVADMFDRNNCGLIDWKEFIAALRPDWQEKAPD
;
A
#
# COMPACT_ATOMS: atom_id res chain seq x y z
N GLU A 1 15.67 6.65 18.01
CA GLU A 1 15.36 7.23 16.69
C GLU A 1 15.83 6.25 15.61
N LEU A 2 15.19 6.24 14.44
CA LEU A 2 15.59 5.35 13.34
C LEU A 2 16.70 6.00 12.50
N PRO A 3 17.60 5.21 11.88
CA PRO A 3 18.62 5.73 10.97
C PRO A 3 18.01 6.51 9.82
N MET A 4 18.67 7.56 9.35
CA MET A 4 18.18 8.42 8.25
C MET A 4 18.72 8.01 6.87
N ASP A 5 19.30 6.81 6.76
CA ASP A 5 19.82 6.24 5.53
C ASP A 5 19.14 4.89 5.21
N ILE A 6 18.99 4.64 3.91
CA ILE A 6 18.33 3.44 3.39
C ILE A 6 19.10 2.16 3.78
N PRO A 7 20.43 2.06 3.60
CA PRO A 7 21.17 0.83 3.91
C PRO A 7 21.04 0.39 5.37
N SER A 8 21.17 1.31 6.33
CA SER A 8 21.04 0.97 7.75
C SER A 8 19.61 0.55 8.11
N THR A 9 18.59 1.17 7.50
CA THR A 9 17.19 0.78 7.71
C THR A 9 16.90 -0.61 7.13
N GLU A 10 17.46 -0.93 5.95
CA GLU A 10 17.34 -2.27 5.35
C GLU A 10 18.02 -3.35 6.21
N GLN A 11 19.17 -3.05 6.82
CA GLN A 11 19.80 -3.95 7.77
C GLN A 11 18.92 -4.19 9.00
N LEU A 12 18.34 -3.14 9.59
CA LEU A 12 17.42 -3.29 10.73
C LEU A 12 16.19 -4.14 10.41
N ILE A 13 15.72 -4.11 9.17
CA ILE A 13 14.64 -4.98 8.67
C ILE A 13 15.12 -6.42 8.55
N ALA A 14 16.31 -6.65 8.00
CA ALA A 14 16.89 -7.99 7.89
C ALA A 14 17.04 -8.65 9.28
N ASP A 15 17.64 -7.93 10.22
CA ASP A 15 17.78 -8.38 11.61
C ASP A 15 16.42 -8.64 12.27
N HIS A 16 15.42 -7.82 11.95
CA HIS A 16 14.06 -8.03 12.46
C HIS A 16 13.41 -9.30 11.94
N LYS A 17 13.60 -9.59 10.65
CA LYS A 17 13.05 -10.79 10.02
C LYS A 17 13.61 -12.04 10.69
N GLU A 18 14.92 -12.07 10.94
CA GLU A 18 15.54 -13.18 11.67
C GLU A 18 14.93 -13.33 13.08
N PHE A 19 14.72 -12.22 13.79
CA PHE A 19 14.06 -12.25 15.08
C PHE A 19 12.63 -12.80 15.00
N MET A 20 11.81 -12.33 14.05
CA MET A 20 10.44 -12.80 13.84
C MET A 20 10.39 -14.30 13.48
N GLU A 21 11.30 -14.78 12.64
CA GLU A 21 11.41 -16.21 12.31
C GLU A 21 11.73 -17.05 13.55
N ASN A 22 12.64 -16.56 14.40
CA ASN A 22 13.00 -17.21 15.65
C ASN A 22 11.83 -17.22 16.66
N THR A 23 11.06 -16.14 16.75
CA THR A 23 9.82 -16.10 17.55
C THR A 23 8.78 -17.07 16.99
N GLN A 24 8.61 -17.13 15.67
CA GLN A 24 7.64 -18.02 15.03
C GLN A 24 7.97 -19.51 15.26
N LYS A 25 9.25 -19.91 15.28
CA LYS A 25 9.65 -21.28 15.63
C LYS A 25 9.21 -21.68 17.04
N ARG A 26 9.30 -20.76 18.00
CA ARG A 26 8.90 -20.97 19.40
C ARG A 26 7.38 -20.98 19.61
N GLN A 27 6.60 -20.51 18.62
CA GLN A 27 5.14 -20.52 18.68
C GLN A 27 4.57 -21.90 19.04
N VAL A 28 5.13 -22.97 18.44
CA VAL A 28 4.65 -24.35 18.62
C VAL A 28 4.76 -24.79 20.08
N GLU A 29 5.81 -24.37 20.79
CA GLU A 29 6.01 -24.70 22.20
C GLU A 29 5.01 -23.96 23.09
N VAL A 30 4.80 -22.66 22.83
CA VAL A 30 3.84 -21.83 23.57
C VAL A 30 2.41 -22.34 23.37
N ASP A 31 2.05 -22.68 22.14
CA ASP A 31 0.77 -23.29 21.79
C ASP A 31 0.52 -24.58 22.57
N ARG A 32 1.54 -25.43 22.69
CA ARG A 32 1.44 -26.71 23.41
C ARG A 32 1.13 -26.49 24.89
N ILE A 33 1.80 -25.53 25.52
CA ILE A 33 1.60 -25.18 26.94
C ILE A 33 0.21 -24.55 27.15
N CYS A 34 -0.19 -23.63 26.27
CA CYS A 34 -1.48 -22.95 26.36
C CYS A 34 -2.65 -23.94 26.17
N LYS A 35 -2.61 -24.78 25.13
CA LYS A 35 -3.64 -25.80 24.84
C LYS A 35 -3.80 -26.82 25.97
N ALA A 36 -2.71 -27.18 26.66
CA ALA A 36 -2.75 -28.15 27.76
C ALA A 36 -3.52 -27.65 29.00
N LYS A 37 -3.67 -26.33 29.18
CA LYS A 37 -4.30 -25.72 30.36
C LYS A 37 -5.50 -24.82 30.03
N GLN A 38 -5.90 -24.75 28.76
CA GLN A 38 -7.07 -24.00 28.31
C GLN A 38 -8.35 -24.64 28.83
N VAL A 39 -9.29 -23.82 29.31
CA VAL A 39 -10.62 -24.29 29.70
C VAL A 39 -11.38 -24.66 28.42
N LYS A 40 -11.65 -25.95 28.22
CA LYS A 40 -12.59 -26.39 27.18
C LYS A 40 -13.98 -25.87 27.54
N GLN A 41 -14.51 -24.95 26.75
CA GLN A 41 -15.93 -24.61 26.80
C GLN A 41 -16.70 -25.89 26.43
N SER A 42 -17.48 -26.40 27.38
CA SER A 42 -18.38 -27.53 27.13
C SER A 42 -19.40 -27.11 26.08
N ALA A 43 -19.32 -27.71 24.90
CA ALA A 43 -20.34 -27.56 23.88
C ALA A 43 -21.65 -28.19 24.38
N THR A 44 -22.54 -27.37 24.94
CA THR A 44 -23.96 -27.70 25.05
C THR A 44 -24.51 -27.77 23.63
N LYS A 45 -24.70 -29.00 23.14
CA LYS A 45 -25.52 -29.29 21.95
C LYS A 45 -26.93 -28.80 22.21
N GLU A 46 -27.34 -27.71 21.56
CA GLU A 46 -28.75 -27.50 21.25
C GLU A 46 -28.94 -27.20 19.77
N SER A 47 -29.73 -28.08 19.17
CA SER A 47 -30.15 -28.12 17.79
C SER A 47 -31.15 -27.02 17.46
N ARG A 48 -30.90 -26.24 16.39
CA ARG A 48 -31.98 -25.68 15.56
C ARG A 48 -31.53 -25.48 14.11
N LYS A 49 -32.23 -26.19 13.21
CA LYS A 49 -32.28 -26.03 11.75
C LYS A 49 -32.80 -24.59 11.44
N ILE A 50 -32.60 -23.90 10.30
CA ILE A 50 -33.00 -24.10 8.88
C ILE A 50 -32.46 -22.83 8.10
N PRO A 51 -32.61 -22.62 6.76
CA PRO A 51 -31.96 -23.20 5.56
C PRO A 51 -31.01 -22.23 4.79
N LYS A 52 -30.39 -22.76 3.72
CA LYS A 52 -29.52 -22.12 2.72
C LYS A 52 -30.29 -21.31 1.65
N SER A 53 -29.70 -20.22 1.17
CA SER A 53 -29.95 -19.68 -0.19
C SER A 53 -28.62 -19.36 -0.89
N LYS A 54 -28.49 -19.81 -2.15
CA LYS A 54 -27.31 -19.67 -3.03
C LYS A 54 -27.55 -18.52 -4.02
N THR A 55 -26.51 -17.76 -4.37
CA THR A 55 -26.24 -17.30 -5.75
C THR A 55 -24.73 -17.01 -5.94
N PRO A 56 -24.15 -17.26 -7.12
CA PRO A 56 -22.71 -17.12 -7.39
C PRO A 56 -22.40 -15.86 -8.22
N ILE A 57 -21.18 -15.31 -8.11
CA ILE A 57 -20.48 -14.57 -9.19
C ILE A 57 -18.97 -14.55 -8.93
N ARG A 58 -18.21 -14.54 -10.03
CA ARG A 58 -16.82 -14.97 -10.25
C ARG A 58 -15.92 -13.77 -10.65
N GLY A 59 -14.64 -13.80 -10.26
CA GLY A 59 -13.51 -13.03 -10.84
C GLY A 59 -12.57 -12.43 -9.76
N SER A 60 -11.39 -13.00 -9.44
CA SER A 60 -10.07 -12.91 -10.15
C SER A 60 -9.41 -11.51 -10.02
N GLN A 61 -8.15 -11.27 -9.62
CA GLN A 61 -7.03 -12.01 -9.01
C GLN A 61 -5.96 -10.93 -8.67
N HIS A 62 -5.47 -10.89 -7.44
CA HIS A 62 -4.07 -10.52 -7.12
C HIS A 62 -3.82 -10.91 -5.66
N ASP A 63 -3.28 -12.12 -5.46
CA ASP A 63 -2.96 -12.70 -4.16
C ASP A 63 -1.62 -12.16 -3.66
N VAL A 64 -1.66 -11.22 -2.71
CA VAL A 64 -0.60 -11.05 -1.70
C VAL A 64 -1.25 -11.36 -0.37
N ARG A 65 -1.24 -12.65 0.00
CA ARG A 65 -1.60 -13.11 1.34
C ARG A 65 -0.44 -12.82 2.28
N GLU A 66 -0.22 -11.54 2.57
CA GLU A 66 0.48 -11.14 3.79
C GLU A 66 -0.45 -11.42 4.96
N THR A 67 0.09 -12.14 5.95
CA THR A 67 -0.67 -12.65 7.08
C THR A 67 -1.07 -11.47 7.96
N SER A 68 -2.31 -11.02 7.79
CA SER A 68 -2.98 -10.06 8.66
C SER A 68 -2.81 -10.46 10.14
N PRO A 69 -2.77 -9.51 11.08
CA PRO A 69 -2.70 -9.77 12.53
C PRO A 69 -3.82 -10.67 13.08
N ASP A 70 -4.84 -10.94 12.28
CA ASP A 70 -5.95 -11.83 12.63
C ASP A 70 -5.60 -13.33 12.54
N GLY A 71 -4.33 -13.67 12.27
CA GLY A 71 -3.84 -15.03 12.04
C GLY A 71 -3.81 -15.96 13.26
N TYR A 72 -4.20 -15.51 14.46
CA TYR A 72 -4.46 -16.40 15.59
C TYR A 72 -5.86 -17.00 15.51
N GLY A 73 -6.04 -17.86 14.52
CA GLY A 73 -7.17 -18.80 14.46
C GLY A 73 -8.49 -18.19 14.00
N THR A 74 -9.16 -18.98 13.17
CA THR A 74 -10.55 -18.86 12.75
C THR A 74 -11.51 -18.63 13.93
N LEU A 75 -11.70 -17.38 14.33
CA LEU A 75 -12.94 -16.87 14.91
C LEU A 75 -13.33 -15.65 14.09
N GLY A 76 -14.01 -15.92 12.97
CA GLY A 76 -14.64 -14.86 12.20
C GLY A 76 -15.55 -14.04 13.08
N ARG A 77 -15.34 -12.72 13.08
CA ARG A 77 -16.36 -11.68 13.32
C ARG A 77 -17.45 -12.07 14.33
N LYS A 78 -17.02 -12.49 15.52
CA LYS A 78 -17.80 -12.57 16.75
C LYS A 78 -16.82 -12.20 17.85
N GLN A 79 -17.08 -11.06 18.47
CA GLN A 79 -16.51 -10.58 19.73
C GLN A 79 -15.65 -11.67 20.43
N SER A 80 -14.34 -11.67 20.20
CA SER A 80 -13.46 -12.76 20.63
C SER A 80 -13.23 -12.66 22.13
N THR A 81 -13.85 -13.58 22.87
CA THR A 81 -13.60 -13.76 24.29
C THR A 81 -12.18 -14.27 24.49
N GLU A 82 -11.43 -13.56 25.34
CA GLU A 82 -10.06 -13.92 25.74
C GLU A 82 -10.02 -15.38 26.23
N PRO A 83 -9.06 -16.20 25.78
CA PRO A 83 -8.98 -17.60 26.21
C PRO A 83 -8.79 -17.69 27.72
N GLU A 84 -9.69 -18.41 28.39
CA GLU A 84 -9.59 -18.63 29.83
C GLU A 84 -8.67 -19.82 30.13
N PHE A 85 -7.69 -19.60 31.00
CA PHE A 85 -6.71 -20.61 31.39
C PHE A 85 -6.90 -21.03 32.84
N ARG A 86 -6.80 -22.33 33.10
CA ARG A 86 -6.89 -22.89 34.47
C ARG A 86 -5.71 -22.52 35.36
N SER A 87 -4.61 -22.04 34.78
CA SER A 87 -3.37 -21.70 35.49
C SER A 87 -3.01 -20.23 35.28
N PRO A 88 -2.89 -19.43 36.36
CA PRO A 88 -2.44 -18.04 36.27
C PRO A 88 -1.07 -17.89 35.60
N ARG A 89 -0.17 -18.88 35.77
CA ARG A 89 1.16 -18.90 35.13
C ARG A 89 1.08 -19.04 33.61
N VAL A 90 0.12 -19.82 33.12
CA VAL A 90 -0.09 -19.99 31.67
C VAL A 90 -0.75 -18.76 31.07
N LYS A 91 -1.70 -18.14 31.78
CA LYS A 91 -2.24 -16.84 31.38
C LYS A 91 -1.14 -15.79 31.25
N TYR A 92 -0.28 -15.66 32.25
CA TYR A 92 0.85 -14.73 32.20
C TYR A 92 1.81 -15.00 31.03
N LEU A 93 2.14 -16.26 30.78
CA LEU A 93 2.95 -16.64 29.61
C LEU A 93 2.28 -16.22 28.30
N TRP A 94 0.98 -16.52 28.16
CA TRP A 94 0.21 -16.16 26.97
C TRP A 94 0.15 -14.64 26.76
N ASP A 95 -0.11 -13.88 27.82
CA ASP A 95 -0.14 -12.41 27.78
C ASP A 95 1.20 -11.83 27.34
N LYS A 96 2.31 -12.32 27.92
CA LYS A 96 3.67 -11.88 27.56
C LYS A 96 4.03 -12.28 26.13
N TRP A 97 3.67 -13.49 25.71
CA TRP A 97 3.91 -13.94 24.35
C TRP A 97 3.14 -13.10 23.32
N ARG A 98 1.85 -12.86 23.58
CA ARG A 98 1.02 -11.97 22.76
C ARG A 98 1.59 -10.56 22.70
N ASN A 99 2.11 -10.03 23.82
CA ASN A 99 2.75 -8.72 23.86
C ASN A 99 3.99 -8.66 22.95
N VAL A 100 4.90 -9.64 23.05
CA VAL A 100 6.08 -9.73 22.19
C VAL A 100 5.69 -9.73 20.71
N TRP A 101 4.69 -10.53 20.35
CA TRP A 101 4.20 -10.60 18.97
C TRP A 101 3.60 -9.28 18.47
N MET A 102 2.86 -8.55 19.32
CA MET A 102 2.36 -7.22 18.96
C MET A 102 3.50 -6.20 18.78
N LEU A 103 4.52 -6.24 19.66
CA LEU A 103 5.70 -5.37 19.56
C LEU A 103 6.53 -5.67 18.32
N GLU A 104 6.69 -6.96 17.98
CA GLU A 104 7.32 -7.40 16.73
C GLU A 104 6.59 -6.83 15.53
N TRP A 105 5.29 -7.05 15.43
CA TRP A 105 4.52 -6.60 14.28
C TRP A 105 4.52 -5.08 14.13
N GLU A 106 4.41 -4.34 15.24
CA GLU A 106 4.49 -2.88 15.22
C GLU A 106 5.89 -2.40 14.80
N ARG A 107 6.96 -3.04 15.30
CA ARG A 107 8.33 -2.71 14.88
C ARG A 107 8.52 -2.96 13.38
N GLN A 108 8.04 -4.09 12.87
CA GLN A 108 8.06 -4.40 11.43
C GLN A 108 7.35 -3.31 10.63
N ARG A 109 6.12 -2.93 11.00
CA ARG A 109 5.36 -1.87 10.33
C ARG A 109 6.14 -0.56 10.30
N VAL A 110 6.62 -0.12 11.47
CA VAL A 110 7.37 1.14 11.62
C VAL A 110 8.64 1.16 10.77
N LEU A 111 9.39 0.06 10.70
CA LEU A 111 10.59 -0.03 9.86
C LEU A 111 10.29 0.08 8.37
N TYR A 112 9.22 -0.57 7.91
CA TYR A 112 8.81 -0.52 6.51
C TYR A 112 8.24 0.84 6.12
N ASP A 113 7.43 1.46 6.98
CA ASP A 113 6.93 2.82 6.78
C ASP A 113 8.11 3.81 6.69
N HIS A 114 9.11 3.65 7.57
CA HIS A 114 10.31 4.49 7.56
C HIS A 114 11.17 4.27 6.30
N LEU A 115 11.36 3.02 5.88
CA LEU A 115 12.07 2.71 4.62
C LEU A 115 11.34 3.30 3.41
N ALA A 116 10.01 3.23 3.39
CA ALA A 116 9.20 3.83 2.34
C ALA A 116 9.37 5.36 2.31
N TYR A 117 9.36 6.01 3.48
CA TYR A 117 9.64 7.44 3.61
C TYR A 117 11.03 7.81 3.08
N LEU A 118 12.08 7.08 3.46
CA LEU A 118 13.45 7.36 3.00
C LEU A 118 13.59 7.20 1.49
N LYS A 119 13.00 6.14 0.91
CA LYS A 119 12.98 5.93 -0.54
C LYS A 119 12.23 7.03 -1.28
N GLU A 120 11.11 7.48 -0.72
CA GLU A 120 10.32 8.56 -1.32
C GLU A 120 11.05 9.91 -1.23
N LYS A 121 11.72 10.18 -0.12
CA LYS A 121 12.57 11.36 0.06
C LYS A 121 13.73 11.36 -0.93
N GLU A 122 14.45 10.25 -1.07
CA GLU A 122 15.56 10.12 -2.02
C GLU A 122 15.10 10.36 -3.48
N ARG A 123 13.91 9.86 -3.86
CA ARG A 123 13.34 10.17 -5.18
C ARG A 123 13.05 11.65 -5.36
N ALA A 124 12.48 12.29 -4.36
CA ALA A 124 12.17 13.71 -4.42
C ALA A 124 13.43 14.58 -4.47
N ASP A 125 14.45 14.26 -3.67
CA ASP A 125 15.73 14.97 -3.67
C ASP A 125 16.46 14.82 -5.02
N ASN A 126 16.32 13.66 -5.67
CA ASN A 126 16.88 13.38 -7.00
C ASN A 126 15.93 13.72 -8.15
N PHE A 127 14.81 14.41 -7.89
CA PHE A 127 13.83 14.72 -8.92
C PHE A 127 14.39 15.70 -9.94
N SER A 128 14.22 15.38 -11.22
CA SER A 128 14.54 16.26 -12.34
C SER A 128 13.37 16.30 -13.32
N TRP A 129 12.84 17.50 -13.56
CA TRP A 129 11.78 17.71 -14.54
C TRP A 129 12.14 17.14 -15.92
N ASP A 130 13.37 17.39 -16.38
CA ASP A 130 13.80 16.93 -17.69
C ASP A 130 13.91 15.40 -17.78
N ASP A 131 14.37 14.75 -16.71
CA ASP A 131 14.40 13.29 -16.64
C ASP A 131 12.99 12.71 -16.65
N TRP A 132 12.11 13.24 -15.78
CA TRP A 132 10.72 12.83 -15.68
C TRP A 132 10.00 12.97 -17.03
N ARG A 133 10.10 14.15 -17.66
CA ARG A 133 9.51 14.44 -18.97
C ARG A 133 10.00 13.47 -20.04
N ARG A 134 11.31 13.21 -20.11
CA ARG A 134 11.92 12.29 -21.08
C ARG A 134 11.41 10.86 -20.89
N ARG A 135 11.37 10.38 -19.64
CA ARG A 135 10.85 9.05 -19.29
C ARG A 135 9.37 8.91 -19.63
N PHE A 136 8.57 9.91 -19.30
CA PHE A 136 7.14 9.92 -19.55
C PHE A 136 6.82 9.88 -21.05
N LEU A 137 7.50 10.69 -21.86
CA LEU A 137 7.32 10.70 -23.31
C LEU A 137 7.77 9.38 -23.95
N LYS A 138 8.88 8.79 -23.47
CA LYS A 138 9.33 7.47 -23.91
C LYS A 138 8.29 6.38 -23.58
N PHE A 139 7.73 6.42 -22.38
CA PHE A 139 6.67 5.51 -21.94
C PHE A 139 5.41 5.61 -22.81
N MET A 140 4.93 6.84 -23.07
CA MET A 140 3.76 7.07 -23.94
C MET A 140 4.00 6.56 -25.36
N ASN A 141 5.20 6.80 -25.91
CA ASN A 141 5.59 6.31 -27.23
C ASN A 141 5.62 4.77 -27.28
N HIS A 142 6.21 4.12 -26.27
CA HIS A 142 6.23 2.66 -26.19
C HIS A 142 4.82 2.05 -26.09
N LYS A 143 3.90 2.72 -25.40
CA LYS A 143 2.48 2.33 -25.34
C LYS A 143 1.68 2.71 -26.59
N LYS A 144 2.31 3.28 -27.63
CA LYS A 144 1.66 3.82 -28.83
C LYS A 144 0.45 4.70 -28.50
N SER A 145 0.51 5.40 -27.36
CA SER A 145 -0.59 6.18 -26.80
C SER A 145 -0.39 7.65 -27.12
N ARG A 146 -1.47 8.35 -27.47
CA ARG A 146 -1.41 9.78 -27.79
C ARG A 146 -1.65 10.61 -26.52
N LEU A 147 -0.91 11.71 -26.39
CA LEU A 147 -1.10 12.69 -25.32
C LEU A 147 -2.52 13.30 -25.34
N THR A 148 -3.09 13.49 -26.54
CA THR A 148 -4.48 13.95 -26.73
C THR A 148 -5.49 13.03 -26.07
N ASP A 149 -5.31 11.72 -26.23
CA ASP A 149 -6.27 10.73 -25.77
C ASP A 149 -6.15 10.55 -24.25
N LEU A 150 -4.93 10.66 -23.73
CA LEU A 150 -4.68 10.66 -22.30
C LEU A 150 -5.32 11.88 -21.61
N PHE A 151 -5.17 13.08 -22.19
CA PHE A 151 -5.76 14.30 -21.63
C PHE A 151 -7.29 14.24 -21.64
N ARG A 152 -7.90 13.86 -22.78
CA ARG A 152 -9.36 13.67 -22.87
C ARG A 152 -9.91 12.64 -21.89
N LYS A 153 -9.12 11.64 -21.53
CA LYS A 153 -9.53 10.63 -20.54
C LYS A 153 -9.64 11.21 -19.12
N MET A 154 -8.90 12.29 -18.84
CA MET A 154 -8.92 12.98 -17.55
C MET A 154 -9.90 14.16 -17.53
N ASP A 155 -10.06 14.85 -18.65
CA ASP A 155 -11.02 15.95 -18.86
C ASP A 155 -12.47 15.41 -19.00
N LYS A 156 -13.12 15.16 -17.86
CA LYS A 156 -14.44 14.50 -17.80
C LYS A 156 -15.56 15.37 -18.38
N ASP A 157 -15.46 16.68 -18.24
CA ASP A 157 -16.45 17.67 -18.66
C ASP A 157 -16.12 18.31 -20.02
N ASN A 158 -15.01 17.93 -20.65
CA ASN A 158 -14.54 18.41 -21.96
C ASN A 158 -14.38 19.93 -22.02
N ASN A 159 -13.99 20.54 -20.90
CA ASN A 159 -13.78 21.98 -20.81
C ASN A 159 -12.32 22.38 -21.14
N GLY A 160 -11.43 21.41 -21.36
CA GLY A 160 -10.02 21.61 -21.65
C GLY A 160 -9.14 21.92 -20.44
N LEU A 161 -9.68 21.80 -19.22
CA LEU A 161 -9.06 22.16 -17.94
C LEU A 161 -9.14 20.98 -16.98
N ILE A 162 -8.00 20.50 -16.48
CA ILE A 162 -7.96 19.38 -15.55
C ILE A 162 -7.48 19.89 -14.18
N PRO A 163 -8.24 19.67 -13.09
CA PRO A 163 -7.77 19.96 -11.74
C PRO A 163 -6.49 19.18 -11.42
N ARG A 164 -5.56 19.80 -10.69
CA ARG A 164 -4.27 19.18 -10.35
C ARG A 164 -4.40 17.77 -9.75
N ASP A 165 -5.35 17.56 -8.83
CA ASP A 165 -5.54 16.25 -8.20
C ASP A 165 -6.00 15.18 -9.19
N GLU A 166 -6.90 15.53 -10.12
CA GLU A 166 -7.35 14.60 -11.17
C GLU A 166 -6.24 14.32 -12.19
N PHE A 167 -5.38 15.31 -12.48
CA PHE A 167 -4.20 15.12 -13.31
C PHE A 167 -3.21 14.14 -12.66
N ILE A 168 -2.86 14.37 -11.39
CA ILE A 168 -1.97 13.49 -10.61
C ILE A 168 -2.51 12.07 -10.61
N ASP A 169 -3.78 11.91 -10.25
CA ASP A 169 -4.44 10.61 -10.26
C ASP A 169 -4.45 9.97 -11.65
N GLY A 170 -4.75 10.75 -12.68
CA GLY A 170 -4.80 10.30 -14.06
C GLY A 170 -3.47 9.75 -14.54
N ILE A 171 -2.36 10.42 -14.25
CA ILE A 171 -1.01 9.94 -14.57
C ILE A 171 -0.66 8.67 -13.78
N ILE A 172 -0.94 8.62 -12.47
CA ILE A 172 -0.69 7.43 -11.63
C ILE A 172 -1.50 6.22 -12.14
N ARG A 173 -2.74 6.42 -12.60
CA ARG A 173 -3.57 5.35 -13.19
C ARG A 173 -2.99 4.77 -14.48
N THR A 174 -2.10 5.49 -15.18
CA THR A 174 -1.45 4.96 -16.40
C THR A 174 -0.43 3.84 -16.12
N LYS A 175 -0.06 3.66 -14.84
CA LYS A 175 1.05 2.78 -14.41
C LYS A 175 2.40 3.23 -14.95
N PHE A 176 2.56 4.52 -15.25
CA PHE A 176 3.87 5.12 -15.41
C PHE A 176 4.60 5.08 -14.06
N ASP A 177 5.89 4.75 -14.10
CA ASP A 177 6.72 4.68 -12.89
C ASP A 177 7.06 6.09 -12.40
N THR A 178 6.18 6.59 -11.54
CA THR A 178 6.30 7.87 -10.83
C THR A 178 5.57 7.80 -9.50
N SER A 179 5.94 8.66 -8.56
CA SER A 179 5.33 8.72 -7.23
C SER A 179 4.37 9.91 -7.08
N ARG A 180 3.50 9.86 -6.05
CA ARG A 180 2.61 10.99 -5.76
C ARG A 180 3.39 12.23 -5.33
N LEU A 181 4.57 12.09 -4.71
CA LEU A 181 5.39 13.23 -4.31
C LEU A 181 6.03 13.90 -5.53
N GLU A 182 6.62 13.13 -6.44
CA GLU A 182 7.12 13.64 -7.73
C GLU A 182 6.01 14.36 -8.49
N MET A 183 4.82 13.75 -8.52
CA MET A 183 3.68 14.30 -9.24
C MET A 183 3.19 15.65 -8.71
N LYS A 184 3.44 15.99 -7.44
CA LYS A 184 3.14 17.33 -6.93
C LYS A 184 4.03 18.38 -7.60
N ALA A 185 5.35 18.14 -7.62
CA ALA A 185 6.32 19.00 -8.28
C ALA A 185 6.08 19.06 -9.81
N VAL A 186 5.76 17.92 -10.42
CA VAL A 186 5.37 17.84 -11.84
C VAL A 186 4.13 18.69 -12.13
N ALA A 187 3.11 18.62 -11.28
CA ALA A 187 1.89 19.42 -11.47
C ALA A 187 2.19 20.92 -11.42
N ASP A 188 3.13 21.37 -10.56
CA ASP A 188 3.59 22.76 -10.56
C ASP A 188 4.29 23.15 -11.88
N MET A 189 5.03 22.22 -12.51
CA MET A 189 5.67 22.48 -13.80
C MET A 189 4.66 22.62 -14.96
N PHE A 190 3.48 22.03 -14.82
CA PHE A 190 2.39 22.13 -15.78
C PHE A 190 1.51 23.36 -15.57
N ASP A 191 1.13 23.64 -14.32
CA ASP A 191 0.29 24.77 -13.90
C ASP A 191 1.10 26.09 -13.83
N ARG A 192 1.51 26.62 -14.99
CA ARG A 192 2.41 27.80 -15.05
C ARG A 192 1.77 29.07 -14.51
N ASN A 193 0.46 29.18 -14.64
CA ASN A 193 -0.32 30.31 -14.15
C ASN A 193 -0.71 30.15 -12.65
N ASN A 194 -0.37 29.02 -12.02
CA ASN A 194 -0.68 28.68 -10.63
C ASN A 194 -2.18 28.82 -10.29
N CYS A 195 -3.06 28.52 -11.25
CA CYS A 195 -4.50 28.60 -11.05
C CYS A 195 -5.10 27.32 -10.45
N GLY A 196 -4.29 26.28 -10.25
CA GLY A 196 -4.72 24.98 -9.73
C GLY A 196 -5.37 24.09 -10.78
N LEU A 197 -5.40 24.53 -12.04
CA LEU A 197 -5.93 23.81 -13.19
C LEU A 197 -4.84 23.71 -14.25
N ILE A 198 -4.78 22.58 -14.95
CA ILE A 198 -3.82 22.34 -16.02
C ILE A 198 -4.59 22.39 -17.33
N ASP A 199 -4.28 23.37 -18.18
CA ASP A 199 -4.88 23.49 -19.50
C ASP A 199 -4.17 22.62 -20.57
N TRP A 200 -4.86 22.32 -21.67
CA TRP A 200 -4.31 21.52 -22.77
C TRP A 200 -3.04 22.12 -23.39
N LYS A 201 -2.97 23.46 -23.52
CA LYS A 201 -1.85 24.17 -24.13
C LYS A 201 -0.64 24.15 -23.21
N GLU A 202 -0.82 24.36 -21.92
CA GLU A 202 0.18 24.22 -20.86
C GLU A 202 0.74 22.78 -20.83
N PHE A 203 -0.15 21.79 -20.90
CA PHE A 203 0.23 20.38 -20.98
C PHE A 203 1.14 20.08 -22.17
N ILE A 204 0.77 20.51 -23.37
CA ILE A 204 1.59 20.31 -24.56
C ILE A 204 2.87 21.15 -24.52
N ALA A 205 2.79 22.42 -24.11
CA ALA A 205 3.95 23.30 -24.08
C ALA A 205 5.02 22.83 -23.08
N ALA A 206 4.62 22.22 -21.96
CA ALA A 206 5.55 21.66 -20.99
C ALA A 206 6.23 20.38 -21.52
N LEU A 207 5.49 19.51 -22.21
CA LEU A 207 5.99 18.24 -22.74
C LEU A 207 6.75 18.38 -24.07
N ARG A 208 6.32 19.30 -24.92
CA ARG A 208 6.81 19.54 -26.29
C ARG A 208 6.98 21.04 -26.52
N PRO A 209 7.99 21.69 -25.93
CA PRO A 209 8.22 23.13 -26.10
C PRO A 209 8.57 23.50 -27.55
N ASP A 210 9.01 22.54 -28.35
CA ASP A 210 9.32 22.61 -29.77
C ASP A 210 8.10 22.40 -30.68
N TRP A 211 6.92 22.10 -30.13
CA TRP A 211 5.72 21.84 -30.93
C TRP A 211 5.06 23.14 -31.38
N GLN A 212 5.00 23.33 -32.70
CA GLN A 212 4.22 24.37 -33.36
C GLN A 212 2.95 23.72 -33.94
N GLU A 213 1.80 24.32 -33.67
CA GLU A 213 0.53 23.93 -34.29
C GLU A 213 0.67 24.11 -35.80
N LYS A 214 0.76 23.01 -36.55
CA LYS A 214 0.69 23.09 -38.01
C LYS A 214 -0.71 23.56 -38.34
N ALA A 215 -0.82 24.78 -38.86
CA ALA A 215 -2.07 25.29 -39.41
C ALA A 215 -2.60 24.29 -40.46
N PRO A 216 -3.90 24.03 -40.49
CA PRO A 216 -4.47 23.22 -41.57
C PRO A 216 -4.20 23.94 -42.90
N ASP A 217 -3.62 23.20 -43.86
CA ASP A 217 -3.47 23.62 -45.27
C ASP A 217 -4.86 23.81 -45.94
#